data_AF-A0A6G3U6K0-F1
#
_entry.id   AF-A0A6G3U6K0-F1
#
_cell.length_a   1.000
_cell.length_b   1.000
_cell.length_c   1.000
_cell.angle_alpha   90.00
_cell.angle_beta   90.00
_cell.angle_gamma   90.00
#
_symmetry.space_group_name_H-M   'P 1'
#
loop_
_entity.id
_entity.type
_entity.pdbx_description
1 polymer ?
#
loop_
_entity_poly.entity_id
_entity_poly.type
_entity_poly.pdbx_seq_one_letter_code
_entity_poly.pdbx_strand_id
1 'polypeptide(L)'
;APAGRVASVCTGAFVLADLGLLDGRRATTHWRHAGTLARRHPRVRVEPDAIHVRDGRFITSAGISAGIDLSLALVEDDHGADAARHIARELVVFLQRPGGQSQFTTATAPPTGNALLRPLIEAVLADPAAGHDLASMARAAAVSPRHLTRLFHTELGTTPARWVERVRLGRAQ
;
A
#
# COMPACT_ATOMS: atom_id res chain seq x y z
N ALA A 1 14.55 -24.88 -23.22
CA ALA A 1 13.95 -23.57 -23.59
C ALA A 1 13.82 -22.72 -22.33
N PRO A 2 13.86 -21.38 -22.42
CA PRO A 2 13.55 -20.54 -21.26
C PRO A 2 12.13 -20.81 -20.76
N ALA A 3 11.88 -20.67 -19.44
CA ALA A 3 10.53 -20.74 -18.90
C ALA A 3 9.60 -19.70 -19.57
N GLY A 4 8.38 -20.12 -19.93
CA GLY A 4 7.39 -19.27 -20.61
C GLY A 4 6.83 -18.15 -19.72
N ARG A 5 6.84 -18.35 -18.40
CA ARG A 5 6.40 -17.37 -17.38
C ARG A 5 7.24 -17.59 -16.11
N VAL A 6 7.68 -16.51 -15.47
CA VAL A 6 8.44 -16.52 -14.20
C VAL A 6 7.72 -15.61 -13.22
N ALA A 7 7.25 -16.18 -12.11
CA ALA A 7 6.53 -15.46 -11.08
C ALA A 7 7.36 -15.39 -9.78
N SER A 8 7.22 -14.30 -9.03
CA SER A 8 7.68 -14.20 -7.65
C SER A 8 6.64 -13.53 -6.77
N VAL A 9 6.68 -13.86 -5.48
CA VAL A 9 5.79 -13.28 -4.46
C VAL A 9 6.67 -12.67 -3.37
N CYS A 10 6.25 -11.53 -2.84
CA CYS A 10 6.89 -10.86 -1.72
C CYS A 10 8.36 -10.57 -2.03
N THR A 11 9.26 -10.92 -1.12
CA THR A 11 10.70 -10.74 -1.26
C THR A 11 11.35 -11.66 -2.29
N GLY A 12 10.60 -12.58 -2.92
CA GLY A 12 11.10 -13.39 -4.04
C GLY A 12 11.56 -12.52 -5.23
N ALA A 13 11.05 -11.30 -5.36
CA ALA A 13 11.50 -10.34 -6.37
C ALA A 13 13.00 -9.98 -6.23
N PHE A 14 13.57 -10.03 -5.03
CA PHE A 14 15.01 -9.79 -4.82
C PHE A 14 15.85 -10.85 -5.53
N VAL A 15 15.45 -12.12 -5.48
CA VAL A 15 16.17 -13.21 -6.17
C VAL A 15 16.19 -12.98 -7.68
N LEU A 16 15.06 -12.56 -8.26
CA LEU A 16 15.01 -12.24 -9.69
C LEU A 16 15.85 -11.01 -10.04
N ALA A 17 15.91 -10.01 -9.15
CA ALA A 17 16.72 -8.81 -9.34
C ALA A 17 18.22 -9.09 -9.18
N ASP A 18 18.63 -9.92 -8.22
CA ASP A 18 20.01 -10.38 -8.00
C ASP A 18 20.55 -11.14 -9.23
N LEU A 19 19.67 -11.86 -9.93
CA LEU A 19 19.98 -12.56 -11.18
C LEU A 19 19.97 -11.63 -12.42
N GLY A 20 19.70 -10.34 -12.26
CA GLY A 20 19.59 -9.37 -13.36
C GLY A 20 18.35 -9.56 -14.25
N LEU A 21 17.42 -10.45 -13.86
CA LEU A 21 16.25 -10.79 -14.68
C LEU A 21 15.20 -9.67 -14.72
N LEU A 22 15.23 -8.77 -13.73
CA LEU A 22 14.34 -7.60 -13.62
C LEU A 22 14.98 -6.29 -14.12
N ASP A 23 16.20 -6.32 -14.65
CA ASP A 23 16.86 -5.10 -15.13
C ASP A 23 16.08 -4.41 -16.25
N GLY A 24 15.78 -3.13 -16.07
CA GLY A 24 15.00 -2.31 -17.00
C GLY A 24 13.49 -2.55 -16.94
N ARG A 25 13.01 -3.47 -16.09
CA ARG A 25 11.62 -3.91 -16.02
C ARG A 25 10.86 -3.29 -14.85
N ARG A 26 9.54 -3.27 -14.98
CA ARG A 26 8.61 -2.97 -13.89
C ARG A 26 8.50 -4.18 -12.97
N ALA A 27 8.53 -3.96 -11.66
CA ALA A 27 8.33 -5.01 -10.67
C ALA A 27 7.72 -4.45 -9.38
N THR A 28 7.09 -5.31 -8.60
CA THR A 28 6.66 -5.02 -7.23
C THR A 28 7.27 -6.03 -6.26
N THR A 29 7.23 -5.71 -4.99
CA THR A 29 7.54 -6.60 -3.87
C THR A 29 6.65 -6.17 -2.70
N HIS A 30 6.74 -6.84 -1.56
CA HIS A 30 6.01 -6.44 -0.37
C HIS A 30 6.34 -4.98 0.00
N TRP A 31 5.33 -4.15 0.26
CA TRP A 31 5.43 -2.69 0.48
C TRP A 31 6.58 -2.29 1.43
N ARG A 32 6.71 -2.99 2.57
CA ARG A 32 7.79 -2.81 3.56
C ARG A 32 9.21 -2.87 2.94
N HIS A 33 9.38 -3.63 1.87
CA HIS A 33 10.65 -3.88 1.21
C HIS A 33 10.79 -3.17 -0.14
N ALA A 34 9.75 -2.52 -0.66
CA ALA A 34 9.77 -1.87 -1.97
C ALA A 34 10.88 -0.83 -2.10
N GLY A 35 11.01 0.08 -1.11
CA GLY A 35 12.10 1.05 -1.09
C GLY A 35 13.50 0.39 -0.96
N THR A 36 13.60 -0.76 -0.30
CA THR A 36 14.87 -1.50 -0.21
C THR A 36 15.25 -2.15 -1.54
N LEU A 37 14.28 -2.72 -2.26
CA LEU A 37 14.48 -3.29 -3.59
C LEU A 37 14.95 -2.20 -4.57
N ALA A 38 14.27 -1.04 -4.59
CA ALA A 38 14.60 0.08 -5.46
C ALA A 38 16.03 0.61 -5.21
N ARG A 39 16.45 0.70 -3.94
CA ARG A 39 17.81 1.14 -3.60
C ARG A 39 18.89 0.13 -3.98
N ARG A 40 18.65 -1.17 -3.81
CA ARG A 40 19.64 -2.22 -4.11
C ARG A 40 19.75 -2.52 -5.61
N HIS A 41 18.65 -2.36 -6.35
CA HIS A 41 18.57 -2.68 -7.77
C HIS A 41 18.03 -1.47 -8.56
N PRO A 42 18.83 -0.41 -8.76
CA PRO A 42 18.36 0.85 -9.35
C PRO A 42 17.90 0.74 -10.82
N ARG A 43 18.23 -0.38 -11.49
CA ARG A 43 17.73 -0.66 -12.85
C ARG A 43 16.31 -1.23 -12.87
N VAL A 44 15.76 -1.63 -11.72
CA VAL A 44 14.39 -2.13 -11.59
C VAL A 44 13.46 -0.94 -11.34
N ARG A 45 12.38 -0.83 -12.12
CA ARG A 45 11.33 0.17 -11.91
C ARG A 45 10.34 -0.39 -10.88
N VAL A 46 10.58 -0.11 -9.60
CA VAL A 46 9.76 -0.66 -8.51
C VAL A 46 8.44 0.11 -8.39
N GLU A 47 7.32 -0.62 -8.38
CA GLU A 47 5.97 -0.11 -8.13
C GLU A 47 5.52 -0.49 -6.72
N PRO A 48 5.73 0.38 -5.72
CA PRO A 48 5.59 0.03 -4.30
C PRO A 48 4.16 -0.30 -3.88
N ASP A 49 3.17 0.20 -4.61
CA ASP A 49 1.75 0.06 -4.26
C ASP A 49 1.02 -1.04 -5.04
N ALA A 50 1.63 -1.59 -6.10
CA ALA A 50 0.97 -2.59 -6.95
C ALA A 50 0.82 -3.95 -6.24
N ILE A 51 -0.38 -4.54 -6.28
CA ILE A 51 -0.64 -5.92 -5.81
C ILE A 51 0.17 -6.94 -6.62
N HIS A 52 0.19 -6.81 -7.95
CA HIS A 52 1.11 -7.54 -8.82
C HIS A 52 1.41 -6.72 -10.07
N VAL A 53 2.57 -6.96 -10.67
CA VAL A 53 3.06 -6.30 -11.88
C VAL A 53 3.48 -7.38 -12.88
N ARG A 54 3.01 -7.25 -14.12
CA ARG A 54 3.43 -8.07 -15.26
C ARG A 54 4.25 -7.22 -16.23
N ASP A 55 5.45 -7.68 -16.54
CA ASP A 55 6.35 -7.10 -17.54
C ASP A 55 6.93 -8.23 -18.42
N GLY A 56 6.30 -8.43 -19.58
CA GLY A 56 6.59 -9.58 -20.44
C GLY A 56 6.32 -10.91 -19.73
N ARG A 57 7.34 -11.76 -19.66
CA ARG A 57 7.25 -13.07 -19.00
C ARG A 57 7.42 -13.02 -17.47
N PHE A 58 7.84 -11.88 -16.91
CA PHE A 58 8.09 -11.74 -15.49
C PHE A 58 6.87 -11.16 -14.80
N ILE A 59 6.47 -11.80 -13.70
CA ILE A 59 5.35 -11.37 -12.89
C ILE A 59 5.83 -11.32 -11.45
N THR A 60 5.63 -10.20 -10.80
CA THR A 60 6.01 -10.01 -9.41
C THR A 60 4.77 -9.62 -8.64
N SER A 61 4.61 -10.17 -7.44
CA SER A 61 3.49 -9.89 -6.57
C SER A 61 3.99 -9.38 -5.22
N ALA A 62 3.14 -8.61 -4.58
CA ALA A 62 3.27 -8.07 -3.24
C ALA A 62 3.31 -9.17 -2.16
N GLY A 63 2.84 -8.89 -0.95
CA GLY A 63 2.85 -9.83 0.17
C GLY A 63 2.07 -11.13 -0.06
N ILE A 64 2.10 -12.01 0.93
CA ILE A 64 1.58 -13.39 0.86
C ILE A 64 0.17 -13.46 0.28
N SER A 65 -0.76 -12.63 0.76
CA SER A 65 -2.14 -12.65 0.25
C SER A 65 -2.25 -12.15 -1.20
N ALA A 66 -1.37 -11.24 -1.63
CA ALA A 66 -1.28 -10.81 -3.03
C ALA A 66 -0.77 -11.92 -3.94
N GLY A 67 -0.08 -12.91 -3.38
CA GLY A 67 0.25 -14.16 -4.06
C GLY A 67 -1.00 -14.93 -4.46
N ILE A 68 -2.06 -14.92 -3.65
CA ILE A 68 -3.35 -15.56 -3.97
C ILE A 68 -4.02 -14.83 -5.15
N ASP A 69 -4.05 -13.49 -5.12
CA ASP A 69 -4.60 -12.69 -6.22
C ASP A 69 -3.84 -12.97 -7.53
N LEU A 70 -2.51 -13.04 -7.47
CA LEU A 70 -1.70 -13.42 -8.61
C LEU A 70 -2.06 -14.84 -9.08
N SER A 71 -2.12 -15.83 -8.19
CA SER A 71 -2.46 -17.21 -8.56
C SER A 71 -3.82 -17.30 -9.24
N LEU A 72 -4.84 -16.59 -8.74
CA LEU A 72 -6.16 -16.55 -9.37
C LEU A 72 -6.12 -15.89 -10.76
N ALA A 73 -5.36 -14.81 -10.93
CA ALA A 73 -5.16 -14.19 -12.24
C ALA A 73 -4.45 -15.12 -13.23
N LEU A 74 -3.48 -15.92 -12.77
CA LEU A 74 -2.81 -16.91 -13.61
C LEU A 74 -3.75 -18.05 -14.01
N VAL A 75 -4.58 -18.52 -13.08
CA VAL A 75 -5.61 -19.52 -13.37
C VAL A 75 -6.62 -18.97 -14.38
N GLU A 76 -7.03 -17.71 -14.25
CA GLU A 76 -7.93 -17.07 -15.21
C GLU A 76 -7.30 -16.97 -16.61
N ASP A 77 -6.02 -16.57 -16.70
CA ASP A 77 -5.27 -16.52 -17.97
C ASP A 77 -5.22 -17.90 -18.65
N ASP A 78 -5.01 -18.97 -17.86
CA ASP A 78 -4.68 -20.29 -18.39
C ASP A 78 -5.93 -21.19 -18.55
N HIS A 79 -6.97 -20.98 -17.75
CA HIS A 79 -8.16 -21.83 -17.65
C HIS A 79 -9.50 -21.08 -17.72
N GLY A 80 -9.46 -19.76 -17.88
CA GLY A 80 -10.64 -18.91 -18.01
C GLY A 80 -11.27 -18.49 -16.67
N ALA A 81 -12.15 -17.49 -16.77
CA ALA A 81 -12.71 -16.81 -15.62
C ALA A 81 -13.56 -17.70 -14.71
N ASP A 82 -14.23 -18.72 -15.24
CA ASP A 82 -15.10 -19.60 -14.44
C ASP A 82 -14.31 -20.52 -13.50
N ALA A 83 -13.14 -21.01 -13.96
CA ALA A 83 -12.23 -21.77 -13.12
C ALA A 83 -11.68 -20.92 -11.97
N ALA A 84 -11.23 -19.70 -12.27
CA ALA A 84 -10.75 -18.76 -11.25
C ALA A 84 -11.84 -18.37 -10.24
N ARG A 85 -13.08 -18.10 -10.71
CA ARG A 85 -14.23 -17.84 -9.84
C ARG A 85 -14.57 -19.03 -8.95
N HIS A 86 -14.52 -20.25 -9.48
CA HIS A 86 -14.77 -21.44 -8.70
C HIS A 86 -13.73 -21.60 -7.58
N ILE A 87 -12.44 -21.49 -7.90
CA ILE A 87 -11.37 -21.58 -6.91
C ILE A 87 -11.45 -20.44 -5.88
N ALA A 88 -11.76 -19.22 -6.30
CA ALA A 88 -11.95 -18.10 -5.37
C ALA A 88 -13.09 -18.37 -4.37
N ARG A 89 -14.19 -18.99 -4.81
CA ARG A 89 -15.30 -19.41 -3.92
C ARG A 89 -14.88 -20.51 -2.95
N GLU A 90 -14.17 -21.53 -3.42
CA GLU A 90 -13.67 -22.62 -2.56
C GLU A 90 -12.70 -22.11 -1.49
N LEU A 91 -11.85 -21.14 -1.84
CA LEU A 91 -10.91 -20.51 -0.92
C LEU A 91 -11.54 -19.43 -0.03
N VAL A 92 -12.83 -19.09 -0.24
CA VAL A 92 -13.55 -18.02 0.46
C VAL A 92 -12.81 -16.67 0.38
N VAL A 93 -12.34 -16.32 -0.83
CA VAL A 93 -11.66 -15.06 -1.12
C VAL A 93 -12.37 -14.30 -2.25
N PHE A 94 -12.16 -12.99 -2.31
CA PHE A 94 -12.59 -12.21 -3.46
C PHE A 94 -11.69 -12.52 -4.66
N LEU A 95 -12.30 -12.61 -5.86
CA LEU A 95 -11.54 -12.71 -7.10
C LEU A 95 -10.75 -11.41 -7.40
N GLN A 96 -11.29 -10.27 -6.97
CA GLN A 96 -10.65 -8.96 -7.06
C GLN A 96 -10.85 -8.21 -5.75
N ARG A 97 -9.78 -7.60 -5.23
CA ARG A 97 -9.84 -6.89 -3.96
C ARG A 97 -10.66 -5.59 -4.06
N PRO A 98 -11.58 -5.32 -3.13
CA PRO A 98 -12.22 -4.02 -3.03
C PRO A 98 -11.18 -2.96 -2.60
N GLY A 99 -11.25 -1.76 -3.17
CA GLY A 99 -10.43 -0.60 -2.74
C GLY A 99 -9.24 -0.19 -3.64
N GLY A 100 -9.22 -0.59 -4.92
CA GLY A 100 -8.34 0.07 -5.90
C GLY A 100 -6.86 -0.33 -5.90
N GLN A 101 -6.56 -1.61 -5.62
CA GLN A 101 -5.28 -2.27 -5.94
C GLN A 101 -4.01 -1.77 -5.21
N SER A 102 -4.13 -1.05 -4.09
CA SER A 102 -2.98 -0.75 -3.22
C SER A 102 -2.67 -1.93 -2.29
N GLN A 103 -1.38 -2.26 -2.12
CA GLN A 103 -0.91 -3.29 -1.18
C GLN A 103 -1.29 -2.99 0.27
N PHE A 104 -1.20 -1.73 0.67
CA PHE A 104 -1.43 -1.28 2.03
C PHE A 104 -1.74 0.21 2.02
N THR A 105 -2.79 0.62 2.72
CA THR A 105 -3.09 2.04 2.90
C THR A 105 -2.04 2.65 3.85
N THR A 106 -1.07 3.38 3.29
CA THR A 106 -0.05 4.13 4.05
C THR A 106 -0.65 5.15 5.01
N ALA A 107 -1.91 5.53 4.78
CA ALA A 107 -2.76 6.26 5.70
C ALA A 107 -3.23 5.36 6.86
N THR A 108 -2.32 4.85 7.68
CA THR A 108 -2.71 4.35 9.01
C THR A 108 -3.02 5.57 9.86
N ALA A 109 -4.31 5.92 9.91
CA ALA A 109 -4.86 6.68 11.02
C ALA A 109 -4.30 6.04 12.31
N PRO A 110 -3.58 6.78 13.16
CA PRO A 110 -3.24 6.23 14.46
C PRO A 110 -4.55 5.77 15.14
N PRO A 111 -4.59 4.59 15.77
CA PRO A 111 -5.80 4.07 16.37
C PRO A 111 -6.17 4.99 17.53
N THR A 112 -7.06 5.94 17.28
CA THR A 112 -7.65 6.77 18.31
C THR A 112 -9.07 6.27 18.57
N GLY A 113 -9.34 5.93 19.82
CA GLY A 113 -10.70 5.69 20.30
C GLY A 113 -11.51 6.99 20.38
N ASN A 114 -10.86 8.15 20.24
CA ASN A 114 -11.44 9.45 20.44
C ASN A 114 -12.28 9.89 19.22
N ALA A 115 -13.59 9.98 19.44
CA ALA A 115 -14.56 10.37 18.41
C ALA A 115 -14.32 11.77 17.82
N LEU A 116 -13.62 12.67 18.54
CA LEU A 116 -13.29 14.01 18.05
C LEU A 116 -12.06 14.00 17.12
N LEU A 117 -11.09 13.11 17.35
CA LEU A 117 -9.87 13.05 16.54
C LEU A 117 -10.06 12.24 15.26
N ARG A 118 -10.91 11.21 15.29
CA ARG A 118 -11.15 10.33 14.14
C ARG A 118 -11.49 11.08 12.84
N PRO A 119 -12.51 11.97 12.79
CA PRO A 119 -12.84 12.67 11.55
C PRO A 119 -11.73 13.64 11.10
N LEU A 120 -10.97 14.23 12.03
CA LEU A 120 -9.84 15.09 11.69
C LEU A 120 -8.69 14.30 11.05
N ILE A 121 -8.40 13.12 11.62
CA ILE A 121 -7.39 12.22 11.08
C ILE A 121 -7.80 11.75 9.69
N GLU A 122 -9.05 11.33 9.51
CA GLU A 122 -9.59 10.93 8.20
C GLU A 122 -9.52 12.05 7.17
N ALA A 123 -9.87 13.29 7.54
CA ALA A 123 -9.79 14.44 6.64
C ALA A 123 -8.35 14.75 6.20
N VAL A 124 -7.39 14.71 7.13
CA VAL A 124 -5.97 14.93 6.82
C VAL A 124 -5.41 13.81 5.96
N LEU A 125 -5.82 12.56 6.21
CA LEU A 125 -5.40 11.43 5.40
C LEU A 125 -6.07 11.43 4.02
N ALA A 126 -7.31 11.90 3.88
CA ALA A 126 -7.97 12.00 2.58
C ALA A 126 -7.22 12.99 1.67
N ASP A 127 -6.94 14.20 2.17
CA ASP A 127 -6.22 15.23 1.43
C ASP A 127 -5.17 15.94 2.31
N PRO A 128 -3.93 15.41 2.40
CA PRO A 128 -2.86 16.03 3.18
C PRO A 128 -2.41 17.38 2.65
N ALA A 129 -2.66 17.69 1.37
CA ALA A 129 -2.23 18.95 0.75
C ALA A 129 -3.13 20.13 1.14
N ALA A 130 -4.35 19.86 1.62
CA ALA A 130 -5.26 20.89 2.12
C ALA A 130 -4.71 21.65 3.35
N GLY A 131 -5.35 22.79 3.63
CA GLY A 131 -5.02 23.70 4.73
C GLY A 131 -5.36 23.16 6.12
N HIS A 132 -4.56 22.20 6.61
CA HIS A 132 -4.71 21.59 7.94
C HIS A 132 -3.89 22.32 9.01
N ASP A 133 -4.19 23.60 9.22
CA ASP A 133 -3.63 24.35 10.34
C ASP A 133 -4.39 24.07 11.65
N LEU A 134 -3.77 24.40 12.78
CA LEU A 134 -4.36 24.15 14.10
C LEU A 134 -5.74 24.79 14.28
N ALA A 135 -5.96 25.96 13.69
CA ALA A 135 -7.21 26.71 13.84
C ALA A 135 -8.32 26.10 12.98
N SER A 136 -8.02 25.63 11.77
CA SER A 136 -8.98 24.95 10.89
C SER A 136 -9.41 23.62 11.49
N MET A 137 -8.47 22.83 12.00
CA MET A 137 -8.75 21.55 12.67
C MET A 137 -9.55 21.75 13.96
N ALA A 138 -9.24 22.78 14.76
CA ALA A 138 -9.96 23.07 15.99
C ALA A 138 -11.43 23.50 15.72
N ARG A 139 -11.65 24.31 14.68
CA ARG A 139 -12.99 24.68 14.22
C ARG A 139 -13.79 23.47 13.73
N ALA A 140 -13.18 22.60 12.93
CA ALA A 140 -13.84 21.40 12.39
C ALA A 140 -14.28 20.44 13.50
N ALA A 141 -13.53 20.35 14.60
CA ALA A 141 -13.88 19.54 15.77
C ALA A 141 -14.68 20.28 16.85
N ALA A 142 -15.09 21.54 16.63
CA ALA A 142 -15.81 22.37 17.59
C ALA A 142 -15.13 22.47 18.97
N VAL A 143 -13.80 22.54 19.01
CA VAL A 143 -13.00 22.65 20.24
C VAL A 143 -12.02 23.82 20.18
N SER A 144 -11.48 24.22 21.32
CA SER A 144 -10.40 25.23 21.33
C SER A 144 -9.07 24.65 20.83
N PRO A 145 -8.18 25.47 20.22
CA PRO A 145 -6.84 25.05 19.82
C PRO A 145 -6.02 24.41 20.94
N ARG A 146 -6.19 24.93 22.17
CA ARG A 146 -5.53 24.39 23.36
C ARG A 146 -6.05 23.00 23.72
N HIS A 147 -7.36 22.78 23.64
CA HIS A 147 -7.96 21.46 23.86
C HIS A 147 -7.50 20.46 22.80
N LEU A 148 -7.52 20.85 21.52
CA LEU A 148 -7.08 20.01 20.42
C LEU A 148 -5.60 19.60 20.55
N THR A 149 -4.73 20.54 20.89
CA THR A 149 -3.30 20.27 21.11
C THR A 149 -3.09 19.25 22.23
N ARG A 150 -3.82 19.40 23.34
CA ARG A 150 -3.76 18.45 24.45
C ARG A 150 -4.25 17.06 24.04
N LEU A 151 -5.36 16.96 23.30
CA LEU A 151 -5.87 15.69 22.78
C LEU A 151 -4.84 14.99 21.89
N PHE A 152 -4.20 15.73 20.97
CA PHE A 152 -3.14 15.18 20.11
C PHE A 152 -1.94 14.67 20.93
N HIS A 153 -1.55 15.35 21.99
CA HIS A 153 -0.50 14.84 22.89
C HIS A 153 -0.93 13.56 23.61
N THR A 154 -2.14 13.54 24.18
CA THR A 154 -2.64 12.40 24.95
C THR A 154 -2.85 11.16 24.08
N GLU A 155 -3.45 11.33 22.90
CA GLU A 155 -3.88 10.22 22.05
C GLU A 155 -2.80 9.81 21.04
N LEU A 156 -2.00 10.76 20.56
CA LEU A 156 -1.09 10.56 19.43
C LEU A 156 0.39 10.82 19.78
N GLY A 157 0.68 11.22 21.02
CA GLY A 157 2.05 11.49 21.49
C GLY A 157 2.76 12.63 20.74
N THR A 158 2.02 13.49 20.03
CA THR A 158 2.60 14.55 19.19
C THR A 158 1.68 15.77 19.11
N THR A 159 2.10 16.82 18.41
CA THR A 159 1.28 18.01 18.11
C THR A 159 0.53 17.84 16.79
N PRO A 160 -0.60 18.54 16.57
CA PRO A 160 -1.32 18.53 15.29
C PRO A 160 -0.43 18.85 14.08
N ALA A 161 0.38 19.92 14.16
CA ALA A 161 1.25 20.35 13.07
C ALA A 161 2.29 19.29 12.69
N ARG A 162 3.05 18.76 13.66
CA ARG A 162 4.03 17.68 13.42
C ARG A 162 3.39 16.41 12.87
N TRP A 163 2.16 16.11 13.28
CA TRP A 163 1.44 14.94 12.78
C TRP A 163 1.07 15.11 11.30
N VAL A 164 0.51 16.26 10.91
CA VAL A 164 0.19 16.60 9.50
C VAL A 164 1.45 16.58 8.64
N GLU A 165 2.55 17.14 9.13
CA GLU A 165 3.84 17.14 8.44
C GLU A 165 4.35 15.72 8.19
N ARG A 166 4.27 14.83 9.19
CA ARG A 166 4.63 13.42 9.04
C ARG A 166 3.75 12.69 8.02
N VAL A 167 2.45 12.99 7.97
CA VAL A 167 1.54 12.44 6.96
C VAL A 167 1.94 12.90 5.56
N ARG A 168 2.27 14.19 5.39
CA ARG A 168 2.74 14.74 4.10
C ARG A 168 4.05 14.09 3.65
N LEU A 169 5.01 13.95 4.56
CA LEU A 169 6.29 13.30 4.28
C LEU A 169 6.13 11.81 3.93
N GLY A 170 5.20 11.11 4.59
CA GLY A 170 4.90 9.70 4.31
C GLY A 170 4.24 9.45 2.96
N ARG A 171 3.68 10.47 2.30
CA ARG A 171 3.17 10.38 0.90
C ARG A 171 4.18 10.81 -0.16
N ALA A 172 5.25 11.49 0.23
CA ALA A 172 6.27 11.99 -0.67
C ALA A 172 7.45 11.01 -0.90
N GLN A 173 7.36 9.80 -0.33
CA GLN A 173 8.32 8.69 -0.45
C GLN A 173 7.68 7.49 -1.14
#